data_AF-A0A521EB11-F1
#
_entry.id   AF-A0A521EB11-F1
#
_cell.length_a   1.000
_cell.length_b   1.000
_cell.length_c   1.000
_cell.angle_alpha   90.00
_cell.angle_beta   90.00
_cell.angle_gamma   90.00
#
_symmetry.space_group_name_H-M   'P 1'
#
loop_
_entity.id
_entity.type
_entity.pdbx_description
1 polymer ?
#
loop_
_entity_poly.entity_id
_entity_poly.type
_entity_poly.pdbx_seq_one_letter_code
_entity_poly.pdbx_strand_id
1 'polypeptide(L)' 'MYIISLLQKVDVAEKIKNAPDSGYQIGVVIGSFIPFLILGGIALWMYNRAKKRDENGY' A
#
# COMPACT_ATOMS: atom_id res chain seq x y z
N MET A 1 -8.07 10.45 16.81
CA MET A 1 -8.69 9.54 15.81
C MET A 1 -7.88 9.62 14.51
N TYR A 2 -6.71 8.99 14.46
CA TYR A 2 -5.76 9.12 13.32
C TYR A 2 -6.02 8.15 12.17
N ILE A 3 -6.83 7.11 12.41
CA ILE A 3 -7.11 6.03 11.46
C ILE A 3 -7.89 6.54 10.24
N ILE A 4 -8.75 7.56 10.41
CA ILE A 4 -9.52 8.15 9.30
C ILE A 4 -8.62 8.98 8.36
N SER A 5 -7.48 9.50 8.84
CA SER A 5 -6.55 10.25 7.98
C SER A 5 -5.99 9.39 6.84
N LEU A 6 -5.88 8.07 7.05
CA LEU A 6 -5.45 7.11 6.03
C LEU A 6 -6.51 6.86 4.94
N LEU A 7 -7.78 7.19 5.22
CA LEU A 7 -8.93 7.07 4.32
C LEU A 7 -9.34 8.43 3.71
N GLN A 8 -8.57 9.50 3.94
CA GLN A 8 -8.81 10.76 3.25
C GLN A 8 -8.79 10.51 1.74
N LYS A 9 -9.78 11.05 1.02
CA LYS A 9 -9.81 11.05 -0.45
C LYS A 9 -8.54 11.74 -0.95
N VAL A 10 -7.49 10.98 -1.21
CA VAL A 10 -6.29 11.49 -1.83
C VAL A 10 -6.59 11.54 -3.33
N ASP A 11 -6.99 12.70 -3.82
CA ASP A 11 -7.15 12.89 -5.26
C ASP A 11 -5.74 12.91 -5.89
N VAL A 12 -5.33 11.73 -6.35
CA VAL A 12 -4.03 11.51 -7.00
C VAL A 12 -3.92 12.37 -8.26
N ALA A 13 -5.01 12.57 -8.99
CA ALA A 13 -5.02 13.40 -10.19
C ALA A 13 -4.79 14.88 -9.84
N GLU A 14 -5.42 15.37 -8.77
CA GLU A 14 -5.20 16.73 -8.29
C GLU A 14 -3.77 16.95 -7.75
N LYS A 15 -3.19 15.95 -7.09
CA LYS A 15 -1.78 15.99 -6.65
C LYS A 15 -0.79 15.97 -7.80
N ILE A 16 -1.07 15.24 -8.88
CA ILE A 16 -0.24 15.23 -10.09
C ILE A 16 -0.36 16.56 -10.84
N LYS A 17 -1.58 17.12 -10.93
CA LYS A 17 -1.85 18.41 -11.59
C LYS A 17 -1.16 19.60 -10.91
N ASN A 18 -1.05 19.57 -9.58
CA ASN A 18 -0.40 20.62 -8.80
C ASN A 18 1.05 20.29 -8.44
N ALA A 19 1.65 19.26 -9.07
CA ALA A 19 3.00 18.85 -8.77
C ALA A 19 4.03 19.91 -9.22
N PRO A 20 4.99 20.29 -8.34
CA PRO A 20 5.99 21.31 -8.66
C PRO A 20 7.04 20.84 -9.68
N ASP A 21 7.25 19.52 -9.77
CA ASP A 21 8.23 18.91 -10.65
C ASP A 21 7.84 17.46 -11.00
N SER A 22 8.58 16.87 -11.94
CA SER A 22 8.37 15.49 -12.38
C SER A 22 8.69 14.45 -11.30
N GLY A 23 9.63 14.73 -10.40
CA GLY A 23 9.98 13.84 -9.29
C GLY A 23 8.83 13.68 -8.30
N TYR A 24 8.12 14.76 -8.00
CA TYR A 24 6.93 14.75 -7.15
C TYR A 24 5.78 13.96 -7.79
N GLN A 25 5.53 14.12 -9.10
CA GLN A 25 4.51 13.31 -9.80
C GLN A 25 4.81 11.83 -9.69
N ILE A 26 6.06 11.43 -9.97
CA ILE A 26 6.51 10.05 -9.87
C ILE A 26 6.33 9.53 -8.44
N GLY A 27 6.71 10.33 -7.44
CA GLY A 27 6.51 10.00 -6.03
C GLY A 27 5.04 9.79 -5.65
N VAL A 28 4.13 10.63 -6.13
CA VAL A 28 2.68 10.50 -5.91
C VAL A 28 2.13 9.24 -6.57
N VAL A 29 2.54 8.95 -7.81
CA VAL A 29 2.11 7.74 -8.54
C VAL A 29 2.61 6.49 -7.82
N ILE A 30 3.89 6.39 -7.49
CA ILE A 30 4.46 5.24 -6.75
C ILE A 30 3.81 5.12 -5.37
N GLY A 31 3.61 6.25 -4.67
CA GLY A 31 2.97 6.31 -3.37
C GLY A 31 1.54 5.74 -3.39
N SER A 32 0.81 5.93 -4.49
CA SER A 32 -0.54 5.37 -4.66
C SER A 32 -0.58 3.84 -4.70
N PHE A 33 0.55 3.18 -5.03
CA PHE A 33 0.65 1.72 -5.07
C PHE A 33 1.06 1.09 -3.73
N ILE A 34 1.54 1.89 -2.76
CA ILE A 34 1.97 1.41 -1.44
C ILE A 34 0.89 0.59 -0.72
N PRO A 35 -0.40 0.97 -0.70
CA PRO A 35 -1.44 0.16 -0.05
C PRO A 35 -1.52 -1.26 -0.61
N PHE A 36 -1.33 -1.44 -1.92
CA PHE A 36 -1.35 -2.75 -2.56
C PHE A 36 -0.11 -3.59 -2.21
N LEU A 37 1.06 -2.96 -2.10
CA LEU A 37 2.28 -3.62 -1.61
C LEU A 37 2.11 -4.13 -0.17
N ILE A 38 1.46 -3.34 0.69
CA ILE A 38 1.13 -3.74 2.05
C ILE A 38 0.21 -4.96 2.03
N LEU A 39 -0.86 -4.94 1.22
CA LEU A 39 -1.76 -6.09 1.07
C LEU A 39 -1.03 -7.34 0.54
N GLY A 40 -0.14 -7.18 -0.44
CA GLY A 40 0.71 -8.27 -0.95
C GLY A 40 1.65 -8.83 0.12
N GLY A 41 2.25 -7.96 0.95
CA GLY A 41 3.08 -8.35 2.08
C GLY A 41 2.28 -9.11 3.15
N ILE A 42 1.06 -8.67 3.46
CA ILE A 42 0.15 -9.38 4.37
C ILE A 42 -0.22 -10.74 3.79
N ALA A 43 -0.54 -10.82 2.50
CA ALA A 43 -0.85 -12.08 1.83
C ALA A 43 0.33 -13.07 1.89
N LEU A 44 1.56 -12.60 1.65
CA LEU A 44 2.77 -13.42 1.80
C LEU A 44 2.99 -13.87 3.24
N TRP A 45 2.76 -12.98 4.21
CA TRP A 45 2.85 -13.34 5.62
C TRP A 45 1.83 -14.39 6.01
N MET A 46 0.57 -14.23 5.56
CA MET A 46 -0.50 -15.21 5.77
C MET A 46 -0.17 -16.55 5.11
N TYR A 47 0.31 -16.54 3.86
CA TYR A 47 0.73 -17.75 3.14
C TYR A 47 1.86 -18.47 3.88
N ASN A 48 2.91 -17.76 4.28
CA ASN A 48 4.03 -18.34 5.02
C ASN A 48 3.59 -18.89 6.38
N ARG A 49 2.66 -18.20 7.05
CA ARG A 49 2.09 -18.66 8.33
C ARG A 49 1.23 -19.90 8.13
N ALA A 50 0.39 -19.96 7.10
CA ALA A 50 -0.45 -21.11 6.78
C ALA A 50 0.40 -22.32 6.38
N LYS A 51 1.41 -22.13 5.53
CA LYS A 51 2.34 -23.19 5.12
C LYS A 51 3.09 -23.81 6.32
N LYS A 52 3.50 -23.00 7.29
CA LYS A 52 4.10 -23.51 8.55
C LYS A 52 3.13 -24.29 9.43
N ARG A 53 1.81 -24.14 9.26
CA ARG A 53 0.81 -24.96 9.97
C ARG A 53 0.66 -26.33 9.31
N ASP A 54 0.67 -26.37 7.99
CA ASP A 54 0.65 -27.63 7.22
C ASP A 54 1.94 -28.46 7.45
N GLU A 55 3.11 -27.81 7.49
CA GLU A 55 4.40 -28.48 7.77
C GLU A 55 4.52 -28.99 9.22
N ASN A 56 3.78 -28.41 10.18
CA ASN A 56 3.78 -28.81 11.58
C ASN A 56 2.63 -29.78 11.97
N GLY A 57 1.82 -30.24 11.00
CA GLY A 57 0.95 -31.42 11.14
C GLY A 57 -0.18 -31.35 12.19
N TYR A 58 -0.93 -30.25 12.26
CA TYR A 58 -2.23 -30.23 12.98
C TYR A 58 -3.40 -30.14 12.00
#